data_AF-A0A2G6I7D7-F1
#
_entry.id   AF-A0A2G6I7D7-F1
#
_cell.length_a   1.000
_cell.length_b   1.000
_cell.length_c   1.000
_cell.angle_alpha   90.00
_cell.angle_beta   90.00
_cell.angle_gamma   90.00
#
_symmetry.space_group_name_H-M   'P 1'
#
loop_
_entity.id
_entity.type
_entity.pdbx_description
1 polymer ?
#
loop_
_entity_poly.entity_id
_entity_poly.type
_entity_poly.pdbx_seq_one_letter_code
_entity_poly.pdbx_strand_id
1 'polypeptide(L)'
;MAGGARQAVDRPCPAPRHGCRRTAKGRTALQSSGLDPTPRRHAASDGKGGPRVIYVAIFVLLILLRWSLAGQPKLRAQLYPLLLLGLFLFSAFRFEVGCDWSGYYHQFFRYGPLSLSESTAEREPVWVSLFVVQTWLGLPYPWINVVAAFIFFLGAHVLARRQPDPFAFLILLYPVLIINLAMSGIRQAAAIGIMMIAFAAFSDRRLIRYVVLTIIAAGFHSSAMVFLLLTPLVKGSYSRNRLALAGFLAVPGALVLLSGKAAETAAERYVNSGIDAAGAAFRVGLVFLTGLWFVTIQRRAWRHSWPGDFRIVSVSAPIMLAMIALVPVSSVIADRLAYYLIPAQAMMFARTPWLPIGSEKALKTALPYLVLLAMLGVWTVYSWHFRQCYIPYRSWLFGYPDHALYSY
;
A
#
# COMPACT_ATOMS: atom_id res chain seq x y z
N MET A 1 -53.37 19.95 42.56
CA MET A 1 -54.20 19.21 43.54
C MET A 1 -53.57 17.82 43.66
N ALA A 2 -52.69 17.57 44.63
CA ALA A 2 -52.99 17.15 46.02
C ALA A 2 -53.90 15.91 46.02
N GLY A 3 -53.60 14.75 46.63
CA GLY A 3 -52.63 14.35 47.65
C GLY A 3 -53.31 13.29 48.56
N GLY A 4 -52.53 12.38 49.17
CA GLY A 4 -52.94 11.48 50.28
C GLY A 4 -53.16 10.00 49.87
N ALA A 5 -52.33 9.00 50.23
CA ALA A 5 -51.98 8.40 51.53
C ALA A 5 -53.14 7.55 52.12
N ARG A 6 -53.03 6.30 52.63
CA ARG A 6 -51.98 5.50 53.31
C ARG A 6 -52.28 3.96 53.27
N GLN A 7 -51.23 3.14 53.45
CA GLN A 7 -51.01 1.90 54.28
C GLN A 7 -52.15 0.87 54.51
N ALA A 8 -51.98 -0.45 54.73
CA ALA A 8 -50.91 -1.48 54.85
C ALA A 8 -51.64 -2.87 54.78
N VAL A 9 -51.02 -4.06 54.61
CA VAL A 9 -50.56 -4.99 55.68
C VAL A 9 -50.25 -6.40 55.08
N ASP A 10 -49.11 -6.97 55.49
CA ASP A 10 -48.65 -8.36 55.76
C ASP A 10 -48.83 -9.63 54.88
N ARG A 11 -47.75 -10.46 54.95
CA ARG A 11 -47.34 -11.76 54.34
C ARG A 11 -48.08 -12.99 54.97
N PRO A 12 -47.82 -14.32 54.68
CA PRO A 12 -46.68 -14.99 54.00
C PRO A 12 -46.92 -16.29 53.12
N CYS A 13 -45.80 -16.79 52.57
CA CYS A 13 -45.43 -18.05 51.82
C CYS A 13 -46.15 -19.39 52.15
N PRO A 14 -46.13 -20.46 51.28
CA PRO A 14 -44.90 -21.25 51.01
C PRO A 14 -44.77 -22.00 49.63
N ALA A 15 -43.57 -22.57 49.41
CA ALA A 15 -43.14 -23.38 48.25
C ALA A 15 -43.49 -24.90 48.37
N PRO A 16 -43.24 -25.72 47.32
CA PRO A 16 -42.98 -27.16 47.50
C PRO A 16 -41.72 -27.71 46.78
N ARG A 17 -41.24 -28.87 47.28
CA ARG A 17 -40.08 -29.68 46.83
C ARG A 17 -40.48 -30.99 46.11
N HIS A 18 -39.54 -31.53 45.31
CA HIS A 18 -39.23 -32.93 44.93
C HIS A 18 -40.03 -33.71 43.84
N GLY A 19 -39.35 -34.03 42.72
CA GLY A 19 -39.02 -35.41 42.26
C GLY A 19 -39.84 -36.10 41.15
N CYS A 20 -39.26 -36.33 39.96
CA CYS A 20 -39.44 -37.57 39.16
C CYS A 20 -38.42 -37.72 38.00
N ARG A 21 -37.87 -38.94 37.81
CA ARG A 21 -36.90 -39.35 36.77
C ARG A 21 -37.58 -39.78 35.47
N ARG A 22 -36.92 -39.59 34.32
CA ARG A 22 -36.94 -40.54 33.17
C ARG A 22 -35.65 -40.42 32.34
N THR A 23 -35.10 -41.57 31.97
CA THR A 23 -33.84 -41.82 31.26
C THR A 23 -34.05 -42.06 29.76
N ALA A 24 -33.14 -41.59 28.89
CA ALA A 24 -32.85 -42.24 27.61
C ALA A 24 -31.41 -41.96 27.14
N LYS A 25 -30.80 -42.99 26.55
CA LYS A 25 -29.38 -43.25 26.29
C LYS A 25 -28.72 -42.32 25.26
N GLY A 26 -27.44 -42.00 25.53
CA GLY A 26 -26.32 -42.34 24.64
C GLY A 26 -25.91 -41.36 23.53
N ARG A 27 -24.83 -40.59 23.77
CA ARG A 27 -23.63 -40.49 22.88
C ARG A 27 -22.59 -39.56 23.51
N THR A 28 -21.54 -40.19 24.05
CA THR A 28 -20.12 -39.83 23.94
C THR A 28 -19.72 -38.36 23.76
N ALA A 29 -19.17 -37.80 24.83
CA ALA A 29 -17.91 -37.04 24.90
C ALA A 29 -17.57 -36.07 23.76
N LEU A 30 -17.66 -34.76 24.04
CA LEU A 30 -16.84 -33.75 23.39
C LEU A 30 -16.69 -32.52 24.30
N GLN A 31 -15.46 -31.98 24.28
CA GLN A 31 -15.06 -30.64 24.68
C GLN A 31 -14.66 -30.39 26.14
N SER A 32 -13.39 -30.71 26.42
CA SER A 32 -12.51 -29.82 27.18
C SER A 32 -11.16 -29.71 26.47
N SER A 33 -11.06 -28.78 25.52
CA SER A 33 -9.75 -28.27 25.07
C SER A 33 -9.90 -26.77 24.86
N GLY A 34 -9.51 -26.01 25.89
CA GLY A 34 -9.34 -24.58 25.79
C GLY A 34 -8.29 -24.25 24.73
N LEU A 35 -8.72 -23.59 23.66
CA LEU A 35 -7.86 -22.92 22.70
C LEU A 35 -8.04 -21.43 22.92
N ASP A 36 -7.14 -20.88 23.73
CA ASP A 36 -6.87 -19.44 23.82
C ASP A 36 -6.10 -19.04 22.54
N PRO A 37 -6.66 -18.21 21.63
CA PRO A 37 -5.98 -17.81 20.41
C PRO A 37 -5.22 -16.51 20.66
N THR A 38 -4.27 -16.53 21.60
CA THR A 38 -3.27 -15.47 21.74
C THR A 38 -1.92 -16.01 21.26
N PRO A 39 -1.28 -15.41 20.24
CA PRO A 39 0.06 -15.82 19.85
C PRO A 39 1.00 -15.54 21.02
N ARG A 40 1.58 -16.59 21.60
CA ARG A 40 2.60 -16.46 22.65
C ARG A 40 3.73 -15.58 22.14
N ARG A 41 3.99 -14.50 22.86
CA ARG A 41 5.16 -13.63 22.66
C ARG A 41 6.43 -14.47 22.83
N HIS A 42 7.10 -14.80 21.72
CA HIS A 42 8.47 -15.26 21.80
C HIS A 42 9.36 -14.06 22.16
N ALA A 43 9.90 -14.08 23.37
CA ALA A 43 11.03 -13.24 23.75
C ALA A 43 12.21 -13.62 22.83
N ALA A 44 12.48 -12.76 21.84
CA ALA A 44 13.67 -12.89 21.01
C ALA A 44 14.89 -12.62 21.89
N SER A 45 15.80 -13.60 21.96
CA SER A 45 17.14 -13.43 22.50
C SER A 45 17.84 -12.26 21.80
N ASP A 46 18.47 -11.37 22.58
CA ASP A 46 19.28 -10.25 22.13
C ASP A 46 20.50 -10.71 21.30
N GLY A 47 20.26 -11.04 20.03
CA GLY A 47 21.28 -11.15 19.00
C GLY A 47 21.69 -9.76 18.53
N LYS A 48 22.87 -9.31 18.95
CA LYS A 48 23.48 -8.03 18.58
C LYS A 48 23.44 -7.80 17.04
N GLY A 49 22.73 -6.76 16.60
CA GLY A 49 22.95 -6.03 15.33
C GLY A 49 22.50 -6.64 13.98
N GLY A 50 22.29 -7.96 13.85
CA GLY A 50 22.18 -8.63 12.54
C GLY A 50 20.96 -8.31 11.63
N PRO A 51 19.71 -8.27 12.12
CA PRO A 51 18.55 -8.32 11.21
C PRO A 51 18.09 -6.97 10.63
N ARG A 52 18.51 -5.83 11.21
CA ARG A 52 18.19 -4.49 10.65
C ARG A 52 18.95 -4.20 9.37
N VAL A 53 20.13 -4.80 9.24
CA VAL A 53 21.12 -4.46 8.21
C VAL A 53 20.66 -4.88 6.81
N ILE A 54 19.87 -5.96 6.68
CA ILE A 54 19.53 -6.53 5.36
C ILE A 54 18.85 -5.51 4.42
N TYR A 55 17.86 -4.76 4.90
CA TYR A 55 17.11 -3.81 4.08
C TYR A 55 17.96 -2.61 3.64
N VAL A 56 18.73 -2.04 4.57
CA VAL A 56 19.63 -0.92 4.29
C VAL A 56 20.79 -1.38 3.40
N ALA A 57 21.36 -2.56 3.65
CA ALA A 57 22.44 -3.14 2.87
C ALA A 57 22.01 -3.42 1.43
N ILE A 58 20.80 -3.97 1.22
CA ILE A 58 20.24 -4.13 -0.13
C ILE A 58 20.16 -2.76 -0.81
N PHE A 59 19.61 -1.74 -0.14
CA PHE A 59 19.48 -0.42 -0.77
C PHE A 59 20.83 0.22 -1.11
N VAL A 60 21.82 0.12 -0.21
CA VAL A 60 23.19 0.60 -0.45
C VAL A 60 23.83 -0.17 -1.61
N LEU A 61 23.71 -1.50 -1.65
CA LEU A 61 24.22 -2.32 -2.74
C LEU A 61 23.60 -1.92 -4.09
N LEU A 62 22.29 -1.69 -4.12
CA LEU A 62 21.60 -1.23 -5.32
C LEU A 62 22.10 0.13 -5.81
N ILE A 63 22.31 1.08 -4.89
CA ILE A 63 22.92 2.39 -5.18
C ILE A 63 24.32 2.19 -5.76
N LEU A 64 25.21 1.47 -5.07
CA LEU A 64 26.58 1.24 -5.52
C LEU A 64 26.62 0.56 -6.90
N LEU A 65 25.78 -0.46 -7.11
CA LEU A 65 25.66 -1.15 -8.39
C LEU A 65 25.23 -0.18 -9.50
N ARG A 66 24.21 0.65 -9.28
CA ARG A 66 23.76 1.64 -10.26
C ARG A 66 24.85 2.65 -10.63
N TRP A 67 25.66 3.09 -9.67
CA TRP A 67 26.78 4.00 -9.93
C TRP A 67 27.95 3.32 -10.66
N SER A 68 28.29 2.08 -10.29
CA SER A 68 29.33 1.30 -11.00
C SER A 68 28.98 1.05 -12.47
N LEU A 69 27.69 1.05 -12.80
CA LEU A 69 27.16 0.84 -14.15
C LEU A 69 26.88 2.15 -14.92
N ALA A 70 27.22 3.33 -14.40
CA ALA A 70 26.84 4.62 -14.99
C ALA A 70 27.29 4.79 -16.46
N GLY A 71 28.48 4.28 -16.81
CA GLY A 71 29.02 4.30 -18.17
C GLY A 71 28.67 3.08 -19.03
N GLN A 72 27.88 2.14 -18.53
CA GLN A 72 27.66 0.82 -19.15
C GLN A 72 26.16 0.56 -19.45
N PRO A 73 25.53 1.33 -20.37
CA PRO A 73 24.09 1.26 -20.59
C PRO A 73 23.61 -0.12 -21.09
N LYS A 74 24.43 -0.82 -21.89
CA LYS A 74 24.13 -2.18 -22.36
C LYS A 74 24.06 -3.19 -21.21
N LEU A 75 25.09 -3.21 -20.35
CA LEU A 75 25.14 -4.10 -19.19
C LEU A 75 24.01 -3.79 -18.20
N ARG A 76 23.74 -2.50 -17.94
CA ARG A 76 22.61 -2.09 -17.10
C ARG A 76 21.27 -2.59 -17.63
N ALA A 77 21.07 -2.58 -18.95
CA ALA A 77 19.85 -3.12 -19.57
C ALA A 77 19.77 -4.64 -19.44
N GLN A 78 20.89 -5.37 -19.50
CA GLN A 78 20.96 -6.82 -19.29
C GLN A 78 20.73 -7.22 -17.83
N LEU A 79 21.20 -6.42 -16.87
CA LEU A 79 21.02 -6.67 -15.44
C LEU A 79 19.64 -6.25 -14.92
N TYR A 80 18.93 -5.36 -15.63
CA TYR A 80 17.61 -4.87 -15.20
C TYR A 80 16.57 -5.98 -14.94
N PRO A 81 16.38 -7.00 -15.81
CA PRO A 81 15.48 -8.11 -15.54
C PRO A 81 15.86 -8.90 -14.28
N LEU A 82 17.16 -9.09 -14.03
CA LEU A 82 17.65 -9.78 -12.83
C LEU A 82 17.37 -8.96 -11.56
N LEU A 83 17.56 -7.64 -11.62
CA LEU A 83 17.18 -6.73 -10.53
C LEU A 83 15.68 -6.79 -10.25
N LEU A 84 14.85 -6.70 -11.30
CA LEU A 84 13.40 -6.77 -11.18
C LEU A 84 12.96 -8.10 -10.56
N LEU A 85 13.51 -9.22 -11.04
CA LEU A 85 13.25 -10.55 -10.51
C LEU A 85 13.70 -10.67 -9.05
N GLY A 86 14.91 -10.22 -8.71
CA GLY A 86 15.44 -10.27 -7.35
C GLY A 86 14.57 -9.49 -6.36
N LEU A 87 14.15 -8.28 -6.72
CA LEU A 87 13.24 -7.46 -5.90
C LEU A 87 11.84 -8.06 -5.80
N PHE A 88 11.34 -8.66 -6.87
CA PHE A 88 10.09 -9.42 -6.86
C PHE A 88 10.18 -10.59 -5.90
N LEU A 89 11.20 -11.44 -6.02
CA LEU A 89 11.38 -12.62 -5.15
C LEU A 89 11.51 -12.21 -3.68
N PHE A 90 12.31 -11.17 -3.40
CA PHE A 90 12.49 -10.61 -2.07
C PHE A 90 11.16 -10.15 -1.43
N SER A 91 10.27 -9.56 -2.22
CA SER A 91 8.99 -9.07 -1.72
C SER A 91 7.90 -10.14 -1.68
N ALA A 92 7.82 -10.98 -2.71
CA ALA A 92 6.75 -11.95 -2.95
C ALA A 92 6.82 -13.15 -1.99
N PHE A 93 8.03 -13.66 -1.78
CA PHE A 93 8.27 -14.88 -0.98
C PHE A 93 8.64 -14.58 0.46
N ARG A 94 8.34 -13.38 0.96
CA ARG A 94 8.50 -13.05 2.38
C ARG A 94 7.55 -13.91 3.23
N PHE A 95 7.96 -14.24 4.45
CA PHE A 95 7.18 -15.03 5.40
C PHE A 95 7.08 -14.28 6.72
N GLU A 96 5.86 -14.01 7.21
CA GLU A 96 5.61 -13.27 8.47
C GLU A 96 6.30 -11.90 8.56
N VAL A 97 6.59 -11.28 7.41
CA VAL A 97 7.18 -9.94 7.31
C VAL A 97 6.13 -8.96 6.82
N GLY A 98 6.09 -7.75 7.35
CA GLY A 98 5.10 -6.71 7.02
C GLY A 98 4.01 -6.58 8.08
N CYS A 99 3.67 -5.35 8.44
CA CYS A 99 2.75 -5.08 9.54
C CYS A 99 1.31 -5.57 9.28
N ASP A 100 0.94 -5.71 8.00
CA ASP A 100 -0.40 -6.12 7.62
C ASP A 100 -0.53 -7.65 7.42
N TRP A 101 0.53 -8.44 7.67
CA TRP A 101 0.53 -9.91 7.47
C TRP A 101 -0.69 -10.58 8.13
N SER A 102 -0.85 -10.39 9.45
CA SER A 102 -1.98 -10.98 10.20
C SER A 102 -3.33 -10.49 9.69
N GLY A 103 -3.43 -9.22 9.31
CA GLY A 103 -4.65 -8.64 8.75
C GLY A 103 -5.11 -9.37 7.48
N TYR A 104 -4.18 -9.66 6.57
CA TYR A 104 -4.50 -10.43 5.37
C TYR A 104 -4.69 -11.92 5.64
N TYR A 105 -4.00 -12.48 6.64
CA TYR A 105 -4.24 -13.85 7.09
C TYR A 105 -5.68 -14.04 7.59
N HIS A 106 -6.21 -13.10 8.37
CA HIS A 106 -7.62 -13.12 8.78
C HIS A 106 -8.59 -12.95 7.61
N GLN A 107 -8.22 -12.11 6.63
CA GLN A 107 -9.02 -11.96 5.40
C GLN A 107 -9.08 -13.24 4.59
N PHE A 108 -8.01 -14.02 4.54
CA PHE A 108 -7.98 -15.30 3.84
C PHE A 108 -9.04 -16.28 4.35
N PHE A 109 -9.20 -16.45 5.67
CA PHE A 109 -10.29 -17.29 6.22
C PHE A 109 -11.66 -16.66 6.14
N ARG A 110 -11.75 -15.32 6.21
CA ARG A 110 -13.02 -14.61 6.10
C ARG A 110 -13.59 -14.70 4.68
N TYR A 111 -12.76 -14.47 3.68
CA TYR A 111 -13.17 -14.31 2.29
C TYR A 111 -13.00 -15.58 1.46
N GLY A 112 -12.08 -16.46 1.83
CA GLY A 112 -11.83 -17.72 1.14
C GLY A 112 -13.06 -18.61 0.97
N PRO A 113 -14.00 -18.72 1.94
CA PRO A 113 -15.22 -19.51 1.80
C PRO A 113 -16.33 -18.88 0.93
N LEU A 114 -16.20 -17.62 0.51
CA LEU A 114 -17.22 -16.94 -0.27
C LEU A 114 -17.29 -17.49 -1.70
N SER A 115 -18.45 -17.37 -2.34
CA SER A 115 -18.60 -17.54 -3.78
C SER A 115 -18.07 -16.34 -4.56
N LEU A 116 -17.79 -16.53 -5.85
CA LEU A 116 -17.39 -15.43 -6.73
C LEU A 116 -18.47 -14.34 -6.80
N SER A 117 -19.75 -14.69 -6.83
CA SER A 117 -20.84 -13.72 -6.81
C SER A 117 -20.85 -12.88 -5.53
N GLU A 118 -20.67 -13.50 -4.36
CA GLU A 118 -20.61 -12.78 -3.08
C GLU A 118 -19.40 -11.87 -3.02
N SER A 119 -18.25 -12.31 -3.55
CA SER A 119 -17.02 -11.51 -3.58
C SER A 119 -17.17 -10.21 -4.37
N THR A 120 -18.03 -10.18 -5.40
CA THR A 120 -18.28 -8.96 -6.20
C THR A 120 -19.11 -7.90 -5.49
N ALA A 121 -19.83 -8.26 -4.41
CA ALA A 121 -20.59 -7.33 -3.60
C ALA A 121 -19.73 -6.64 -2.52
N GLU A 122 -18.52 -7.12 -2.28
CA GLU A 122 -17.58 -6.53 -1.33
C GLU A 122 -16.99 -5.22 -1.86
N ARG A 123 -16.49 -4.38 -0.93
CA ARG A 123 -15.95 -3.05 -1.26
C ARG A 123 -14.78 -3.06 -2.24
N GLU A 124 -13.93 -4.08 -2.16
CA GLU A 124 -12.72 -4.26 -2.98
C GLU A 124 -12.85 -5.61 -3.72
N PRO A 125 -13.75 -5.69 -4.72
CA PRO A 125 -14.24 -6.97 -5.25
C PRO A 125 -13.13 -7.79 -5.92
N VAL A 126 -12.17 -7.13 -6.58
CA VAL A 126 -11.06 -7.83 -7.22
C VAL A 126 -10.11 -8.41 -6.17
N TRP A 127 -9.84 -7.67 -5.09
CA TRP A 127 -9.03 -8.15 -3.98
C TRP A 127 -9.65 -9.36 -3.29
N VAL A 128 -10.95 -9.30 -2.97
CA VAL A 128 -11.68 -10.41 -2.33
C VAL A 128 -11.75 -11.63 -3.26
N SER A 129 -12.00 -11.41 -4.55
CA SER A 129 -12.03 -12.50 -5.54
C SER A 129 -10.72 -13.29 -5.59
N LEU A 130 -9.56 -12.65 -5.34
CA LEU A 130 -8.29 -13.37 -5.30
C LEU A 130 -8.23 -14.39 -4.16
N PHE A 131 -8.82 -14.11 -3.00
CA PHE A 131 -8.87 -15.08 -1.91
C PHE A 131 -9.79 -16.26 -2.25
N VAL A 132 -10.94 -16.01 -2.88
CA VAL A 132 -11.85 -17.06 -3.35
C VAL A 132 -11.16 -17.97 -4.37
N VAL A 133 -10.46 -17.39 -5.35
CA VAL A 133 -9.72 -18.18 -6.35
C VAL A 133 -8.57 -18.95 -5.68
N GLN A 134 -7.86 -18.33 -4.74
CA GLN A 134 -6.75 -18.96 -4.03
C GLN A 134 -7.20 -20.18 -3.21
N THR A 135 -8.30 -20.09 -2.47
CA THR A 135 -8.87 -21.22 -1.72
C THR A 135 -9.44 -22.29 -2.63
N TRP A 136 -10.09 -21.90 -3.74
CA TRP A 136 -10.55 -22.84 -4.75
C TRP A 136 -9.40 -23.67 -5.37
N LEU A 137 -8.23 -23.06 -5.55
CA LEU A 137 -7.01 -23.73 -6.01
C LEU A 137 -6.28 -24.53 -4.90
N GLY A 138 -6.78 -24.52 -3.66
CA GLY A 138 -6.13 -25.19 -2.52
C GLY A 138 -4.78 -24.58 -2.12
N LEU A 139 -4.51 -23.31 -2.48
CA LEU A 139 -3.22 -22.67 -2.23
C LEU A 139 -3.17 -22.05 -0.81
N PRO A 140 -2.07 -22.26 -0.05
CA PRO A 140 -1.94 -21.67 1.28
C PRO A 140 -1.82 -20.15 1.24
N TYR A 141 -2.15 -19.49 2.35
CA TYR A 141 -2.23 -18.02 2.48
C TYR A 141 -1.09 -17.24 1.79
N PRO A 142 0.21 -17.57 1.94
CA PRO A 142 1.31 -16.74 1.44
C PRO A 142 1.30 -16.48 -0.07
N TRP A 143 0.60 -17.29 -0.87
CA TRP A 143 0.48 -17.07 -2.32
C TRP A 143 -0.19 -15.75 -2.70
N ILE A 144 -1.02 -15.16 -1.83
CA ILE A 144 -1.60 -13.83 -2.08
C ILE A 144 -0.50 -12.76 -2.22
N ASN A 145 0.60 -12.91 -1.47
CA ASN A 145 1.75 -11.99 -1.55
C ASN A 145 2.40 -12.07 -2.93
N VAL A 146 2.49 -13.27 -3.51
CA VAL A 146 3.09 -13.50 -4.84
C VAL A 146 2.26 -12.83 -5.93
N VAL A 147 0.94 -13.03 -5.91
CA VAL A 147 0.02 -12.41 -6.88
C VAL A 147 0.06 -10.89 -6.77
N ALA A 148 -0.05 -10.34 -5.55
CA ALA A 148 -0.03 -8.90 -5.34
C ALA A 148 1.31 -8.27 -5.73
N ALA A 149 2.44 -8.90 -5.37
CA ALA A 149 3.77 -8.45 -5.76
C ALA A 149 3.95 -8.52 -7.29
N PHE A 150 3.46 -9.58 -7.95
CA PHE A 150 3.54 -9.71 -9.40
C PHE A 150 2.85 -8.54 -10.10
N ILE A 151 1.62 -8.19 -9.67
CA ILE A 151 0.88 -7.05 -10.21
C ILE A 151 1.64 -5.73 -9.98
N PHE A 152 2.19 -5.53 -8.77
CA PHE A 152 2.99 -4.35 -8.45
C PHE A 152 4.22 -4.23 -9.37
N PHE A 153 5.01 -5.30 -9.49
CA PHE A 153 6.25 -5.30 -10.27
C PHE A 153 6.00 -5.28 -11.79
N LEU A 154 4.89 -5.84 -12.27
CA LEU A 154 4.46 -5.68 -13.67
C LEU A 154 4.19 -4.20 -13.98
N GLY A 155 3.46 -3.52 -13.11
CA GLY A 155 3.25 -2.08 -13.20
C GLY A 155 4.54 -1.27 -13.15
N ALA A 156 5.41 -1.61 -12.19
CA ALA A 156 6.71 -0.97 -12.03
C ALA A 156 7.55 -1.14 -13.30
N HIS A 157 7.55 -2.33 -13.90
CA HIS A 157 8.24 -2.62 -15.14
C HIS A 157 7.75 -1.75 -16.29
N VAL A 158 6.42 -1.64 -16.48
CA VAL A 158 5.83 -0.82 -17.55
C VAL A 158 6.30 0.63 -17.45
N LEU A 159 6.32 1.22 -16.25
CA LEU A 159 6.72 2.61 -16.07
C LEU A 159 8.26 2.78 -16.07
N ALA A 160 9.01 1.81 -15.54
CA ALA A 160 10.47 1.79 -15.55
C ALA A 160 11.02 1.80 -16.98
N ARG A 161 10.44 1.00 -17.89
CA ARG A 161 10.86 0.93 -19.30
C ARG A 161 10.67 2.25 -20.07
N ARG A 162 9.86 3.17 -19.54
CA ARG A 162 9.71 4.54 -20.09
C ARG A 162 10.80 5.51 -19.59
N GLN A 163 11.64 5.09 -18.65
CA GLN A 163 12.70 5.95 -18.12
C GLN A 163 14.00 5.74 -18.91
N PRO A 164 14.84 6.78 -19.06
CA PRO A 164 16.20 6.63 -19.60
C PRO A 164 17.07 5.64 -18.80
N ASP A 165 16.73 5.47 -17.51
CA ASP A 165 17.37 4.52 -16.59
C ASP A 165 16.28 3.73 -15.83
N PRO A 166 15.79 2.62 -16.41
CA PRO A 166 14.82 1.73 -15.76
C PRO A 166 15.37 1.13 -14.45
N PHE A 167 16.70 0.97 -14.37
CA PHE A 167 17.39 0.44 -13.20
C PHE A 167 17.27 1.40 -12.01
N ALA A 168 17.59 2.68 -12.23
CA ALA A 168 17.39 3.74 -11.24
C ALA A 168 15.94 3.82 -10.76
N PHE A 169 14.97 3.73 -11.68
CA PHE A 169 13.56 3.81 -11.32
C PHE A 169 13.16 2.77 -10.26
N LEU A 170 13.53 1.49 -10.45
CA LEU A 170 13.24 0.44 -9.47
C LEU A 170 13.90 0.68 -8.12
N ILE A 171 15.16 1.13 -8.13
CA ILE A 171 15.91 1.45 -6.91
C ILE A 171 15.20 2.55 -6.12
N LEU A 172 14.72 3.60 -6.79
CA LEU A 172 14.03 4.71 -6.15
C LEU A 172 12.68 4.33 -5.55
N LEU A 173 12.05 3.24 -6.03
CA LEU A 173 10.83 2.69 -5.43
C LEU A 173 11.12 1.87 -4.15
N TYR A 174 12.35 1.38 -3.98
CA TYR A 174 12.70 0.40 -2.95
C TYR A 174 12.34 0.85 -1.53
N PRO A 175 12.81 2.02 -1.05
CA PRO A 175 12.69 2.38 0.36
C PRO A 175 11.26 2.66 0.83
N VAL A 176 10.36 2.96 -0.11
CA VAL A 176 8.99 3.37 0.22
C VAL A 176 7.95 2.42 -0.35
N LEU A 177 7.86 2.24 -1.68
CA LEU A 177 6.81 1.39 -2.24
C LEU A 177 7.10 -0.10 -2.04
N ILE A 178 8.34 -0.54 -2.25
CA ILE A 178 8.66 -1.97 -2.13
C ILE A 178 8.55 -2.38 -0.66
N ILE A 179 9.25 -1.68 0.24
CA ILE A 179 9.21 -2.05 1.67
C ILE A 179 7.84 -1.75 2.30
N ASN A 180 7.27 -0.54 2.19
CA ASN A 180 6.05 -0.23 2.98
C ASN A 180 4.78 -0.84 2.40
N LEU A 181 4.74 -1.13 1.09
CA LEU A 181 3.52 -1.61 0.44
C LEU A 181 3.69 -3.02 -0.09
N ALA A 182 4.60 -3.27 -1.03
CA ALA A 182 4.75 -4.61 -1.60
C ALA A 182 5.13 -5.66 -0.53
N MET A 183 5.79 -5.22 0.56
CA MET A 183 6.10 -6.08 1.70
C MET A 183 5.16 -5.93 2.91
N SER A 184 4.18 -5.03 2.88
CA SER A 184 3.20 -4.88 3.96
C SER A 184 1.82 -4.61 3.38
N GLY A 185 1.51 -3.39 2.94
CA GLY A 185 0.23 -3.01 2.35
C GLY A 185 -0.06 -3.58 0.94
N ILE A 186 -0.07 -4.90 0.77
CA ILE A 186 -0.08 -5.57 -0.55
C ILE A 186 -1.29 -5.27 -1.42
N ARG A 187 -2.48 -5.05 -0.85
CA ARG A 187 -3.67 -4.65 -1.62
C ARG A 187 -3.45 -3.30 -2.31
N GLN A 188 -2.85 -2.35 -1.58
CA GLN A 188 -2.51 -1.03 -2.08
C GLN A 188 -1.34 -1.11 -3.07
N ALA A 189 -0.37 -2.00 -2.82
CA ALA A 189 0.72 -2.25 -3.76
C ALA A 189 0.19 -2.72 -5.12
N ALA A 190 -0.73 -3.71 -5.15
CA ALA A 190 -1.34 -4.19 -6.38
C ALA A 190 -2.10 -3.06 -7.11
N ALA A 191 -2.89 -2.26 -6.38
CA ALA A 191 -3.56 -1.10 -6.93
C ALA A 191 -2.58 -0.08 -7.55
N ILE A 192 -1.49 0.25 -6.85
CA ILE A 192 -0.44 1.14 -7.37
C ILE A 192 0.26 0.53 -8.59
N GLY A 193 0.48 -0.78 -8.62
CA GLY A 193 0.94 -1.53 -9.79
C GLY A 193 0.10 -1.22 -11.02
N ILE A 194 -1.20 -1.41 -10.92
CA ILE A 194 -2.14 -1.13 -12.00
C ILE A 194 -2.16 0.37 -12.33
N MET A 195 -2.09 1.25 -11.33
CA MET A 195 -2.02 2.69 -11.54
C MET A 195 -0.76 3.12 -12.28
N MET A 196 0.38 2.44 -12.12
CA MET A 196 1.58 2.72 -12.94
C MET A 196 1.33 2.42 -14.43
N ILE A 197 0.56 1.37 -14.74
CA ILE A 197 0.12 1.08 -16.12
C ILE A 197 -0.89 2.14 -16.59
N ALA A 198 -1.80 2.58 -15.69
CA ALA A 198 -2.74 3.65 -15.98
C ALA A 198 -2.01 4.97 -16.28
N PHE A 199 -0.97 5.32 -15.53
CA PHE A 199 -0.15 6.52 -15.77
C PHE A 199 0.63 6.48 -17.09
N ALA A 200 1.06 5.29 -17.52
CA ALA A 200 1.58 5.12 -18.88
C ALA A 200 0.48 5.42 -19.92
N ALA A 201 -0.72 4.88 -19.76
CA ALA A 201 -1.87 5.18 -20.63
C ALA A 201 -2.27 6.67 -20.60
N PHE A 202 -2.17 7.34 -19.45
CA PHE A 202 -2.39 8.77 -19.28
C PHE A 202 -1.39 9.58 -20.13
N SER A 203 -0.11 9.21 -20.04
CA SER A 203 0.97 9.84 -20.82
C SER A 203 0.78 9.63 -22.32
N ASP A 204 0.32 8.45 -22.71
CA ASP A 204 0.01 8.08 -24.10
C ASP A 204 -1.35 8.60 -24.59
N ARG A 205 -2.08 9.37 -23.76
CA ARG A 205 -3.41 9.96 -24.06
C ARG A 205 -4.50 8.93 -24.35
N ARG A 206 -4.35 7.68 -23.87
CA ARG A 206 -5.28 6.56 -24.06
C ARG A 206 -6.36 6.58 -22.99
N LEU A 207 -7.35 7.46 -23.16
CA LEU A 207 -8.46 7.70 -22.20
C LEU A 207 -9.15 6.43 -21.70
N ILE A 208 -9.66 5.58 -22.60
CA ILE A 208 -10.41 4.38 -22.20
C ILE A 208 -9.53 3.44 -21.39
N ARG A 209 -8.29 3.22 -21.84
CA ARG A 209 -7.33 2.39 -21.11
C ARG A 209 -7.01 2.96 -19.73
N TYR A 210 -6.86 4.29 -19.60
CA TYR A 210 -6.65 4.95 -18.31
C TYR A 210 -7.83 4.71 -17.35
N VAL A 211 -9.06 4.96 -17.81
CA VAL A 211 -10.28 4.82 -16.99
C VAL A 211 -10.47 3.37 -16.55
N VAL A 212 -10.40 2.41 -17.49
CA VAL A 212 -10.57 0.98 -17.18
C VAL A 212 -9.52 0.51 -16.18
N LEU A 213 -8.24 0.84 -16.39
CA LEU A 213 -7.18 0.46 -15.44
C LEU A 213 -7.38 1.11 -14.06
N THR A 214 -7.84 2.36 -14.00
CA THR A 214 -8.11 3.04 -12.72
C THR A 214 -9.26 2.39 -11.96
N ILE A 215 -10.32 1.95 -12.67
CA ILE A 215 -11.44 1.20 -12.07
C ILE A 215 -10.96 -0.16 -11.57
N ILE A 216 -10.16 -0.89 -12.34
CA ILE A 216 -9.58 -2.17 -11.90
C ILE A 216 -8.69 -1.95 -10.66
N ALA A 217 -7.85 -0.91 -10.65
CA ALA A 217 -7.05 -0.54 -9.47
C ALA A 217 -7.91 -0.24 -8.25
N ALA A 218 -9.04 0.45 -8.43
CA ALA A 218 -10.00 0.72 -7.35
C ALA A 218 -10.65 -0.56 -6.81
N GLY A 219 -10.80 -1.59 -7.67
CA GLY A 219 -11.24 -2.92 -7.27
C GLY A 219 -10.25 -3.67 -6.36
N PHE A 220 -8.96 -3.32 -6.41
CA PHE A 220 -7.94 -3.81 -5.45
C PHE A 220 -7.87 -2.95 -4.20
N HIS A 221 -7.93 -1.63 -4.38
CA HIS A 221 -7.95 -0.70 -3.27
C HIS A 221 -8.75 0.57 -3.60
N SER A 222 -9.85 0.77 -2.86
CA SER A 222 -10.84 1.82 -3.16
C SER A 222 -10.27 3.24 -3.26
N SER A 223 -9.13 3.53 -2.61
CA SER A 223 -8.49 4.85 -2.67
C SER A 223 -8.01 5.23 -4.08
N ALA A 224 -7.77 4.26 -4.98
CA ALA A 224 -7.37 4.55 -6.36
C ALA A 224 -8.46 5.28 -7.16
N MET A 225 -9.73 5.20 -6.72
CA MET A 225 -10.87 5.81 -7.39
C MET A 225 -10.72 7.33 -7.54
N VAL A 226 -10.02 8.00 -6.61
CA VAL A 226 -9.76 9.46 -6.66
C VAL A 226 -9.04 9.88 -7.95
N PHE A 227 -8.28 8.99 -8.58
CA PHE A 227 -7.56 9.30 -9.81
C PHE A 227 -8.49 9.37 -11.03
N LEU A 228 -9.74 8.89 -10.95
CA LEU A 228 -10.74 9.16 -12.00
C LEU A 228 -11.02 10.65 -12.16
N LEU A 229 -10.76 11.48 -11.15
CA LEU A 229 -10.89 12.93 -11.24
C LEU A 229 -9.91 13.55 -12.24
N LEU A 230 -8.82 12.86 -12.58
CA LEU A 230 -7.87 13.29 -13.60
C LEU A 230 -8.31 12.95 -15.03
N THR A 231 -9.41 12.22 -15.21
CA THR A 231 -9.92 11.78 -16.52
C THR A 231 -10.06 12.91 -17.55
N PRO A 232 -10.59 14.11 -17.21
CA PRO A 232 -10.69 15.22 -18.16
C PRO A 232 -9.33 15.75 -18.65
N LEU A 233 -8.25 15.45 -17.92
CA LEU A 233 -6.89 15.91 -18.22
C LEU A 233 -6.10 14.94 -19.11
N VAL A 234 -6.63 13.73 -19.37
CA VAL A 234 -5.94 12.72 -20.19
C VAL A 234 -5.80 13.20 -21.65
N LYS A 235 -6.88 13.76 -22.23
CA LYS A 235 -6.92 14.19 -23.64
C LYS A 235 -6.84 15.71 -23.79
N GLY A 236 -6.17 16.15 -24.86
CA GLY A 236 -6.03 17.54 -25.32
C GLY A 236 -5.20 18.46 -24.42
N SER A 237 -5.35 19.79 -24.52
CA SER A 237 -4.57 20.80 -23.79
C SER A 237 -5.16 21.13 -22.41
N TYR A 238 -4.32 21.68 -21.52
CA TYR A 238 -4.71 22.23 -20.22
C TYR A 238 -5.47 23.55 -20.38
N SER A 239 -6.72 23.49 -20.87
CA SER A 239 -7.59 24.66 -20.90
C SER A 239 -8.19 24.94 -19.52
N ARG A 240 -8.45 26.21 -19.21
CA ARG A 240 -9.13 26.61 -17.95
C ARG A 240 -10.45 25.85 -17.76
N ASN A 241 -11.20 25.64 -18.84
CA ASN A 241 -12.48 24.92 -18.82
C ASN A 241 -12.33 23.44 -18.43
N ARG A 242 -11.23 22.78 -18.80
CA ARG A 242 -11.00 21.38 -18.43
C ARG A 242 -10.47 21.21 -17.02
N LEU A 243 -9.68 22.17 -16.54
CA LEU A 243 -9.30 22.23 -15.13
C LEU A 243 -10.53 22.49 -14.25
N ALA A 244 -11.41 23.41 -14.68
CA ALA A 244 -12.69 23.66 -14.04
C ALA A 244 -13.60 22.41 -14.09
N LEU A 245 -13.68 21.70 -15.21
CA LEU A 245 -14.44 20.46 -15.33
C LEU A 245 -13.87 19.34 -14.44
N ALA A 246 -12.54 19.19 -14.37
CA ALA A 246 -11.92 18.23 -13.45
C ALA A 246 -12.22 18.58 -11.99
N GLY A 247 -12.15 19.86 -11.62
CA GLY A 247 -12.57 20.35 -10.31
C GLY A 247 -14.06 20.12 -10.04
N PHE A 248 -14.92 20.38 -11.03
CA PHE A 248 -16.36 20.15 -10.92
C PHE A 248 -16.69 18.66 -10.75
N LEU A 249 -16.09 17.76 -11.54
CA LEU A 249 -16.27 16.32 -11.40
C LEU A 249 -15.65 15.77 -10.10
N ALA A 250 -14.67 16.47 -9.52
CA ALA A 250 -14.16 16.18 -8.19
C ALA A 250 -15.19 16.43 -7.10
N VAL A 251 -16.15 17.34 -7.28
CA VAL A 251 -17.16 17.67 -6.26
C VAL A 251 -18.13 16.51 -6.02
N PRO A 252 -18.82 15.92 -7.01
CA PRO A 252 -19.65 14.73 -6.78
C PRO A 252 -18.86 13.54 -6.24
N GLY A 253 -17.63 13.32 -6.74
CA GLY A 253 -16.76 12.27 -6.23
C GLY A 253 -16.41 12.47 -4.75
N ALA A 254 -16.05 13.70 -4.35
CA ALA A 254 -15.80 14.06 -2.97
C ALA A 254 -17.09 13.97 -2.13
N LEU A 255 -18.23 14.43 -2.64
CA LEU A 255 -19.51 14.38 -1.94
C LEU A 255 -19.96 12.94 -1.69
N VAL A 256 -19.87 12.04 -2.69
CA VAL A 256 -20.18 10.61 -2.52
C VAL A 256 -19.21 9.95 -1.53
N LEU A 257 -17.94 10.33 -1.57
CA LEU A 257 -16.93 9.90 -0.59
C LEU A 257 -17.12 10.50 0.81
N LEU A 258 -17.98 11.52 0.97
CA LEU A 258 -18.28 12.19 2.24
C LEU A 258 -19.68 11.86 2.78
N SER A 259 -20.63 11.43 1.93
CA SER A 259 -22.05 11.28 2.29
C SER A 259 -22.54 9.82 2.41
N GLY A 260 -21.75 8.84 1.99
CA GLY A 260 -22.12 7.42 2.08
C GLY A 260 -21.71 6.75 3.39
N LYS A 261 -22.27 5.58 3.72
CA LYS A 261 -21.79 4.72 4.83
C LYS A 261 -20.29 4.43 4.75
N ALA A 262 -19.74 4.33 3.55
CA ALA A 262 -18.31 4.16 3.31
C ALA A 262 -17.47 5.38 3.73
N ALA A 263 -18.06 6.59 3.66
CA ALA A 263 -17.49 7.85 4.12
C ALA A 263 -17.47 7.91 5.64
N GLU A 264 -18.60 7.59 6.27
CA GLU A 264 -18.76 7.55 7.72
C GLU A 264 -17.78 6.54 8.34
N THR A 265 -17.70 5.32 7.81
CA THR A 265 -16.69 4.34 8.23
C THR A 265 -15.25 4.81 7.96
N ALA A 266 -14.99 5.59 6.91
CA ALA A 266 -13.66 6.14 6.65
C ALA A 266 -13.31 7.29 7.62
N ALA A 267 -14.27 8.15 7.95
CA ALA A 267 -14.13 9.23 8.91
C ALA A 267 -13.92 8.68 10.32
N GLU A 268 -14.70 7.68 10.73
CA GLU A 268 -14.52 6.95 11.99
C GLU A 268 -13.14 6.30 12.08
N ARG A 269 -12.63 5.72 10.98
CA ARG A 269 -11.33 5.04 10.97
C ARG A 269 -10.13 5.97 10.92
N TYR A 270 -10.23 7.13 10.27
CA TYR A 270 -9.04 7.90 9.87
C TYR A 270 -9.07 9.39 10.20
N VAL A 271 -10.21 9.96 10.60
CA VAL A 271 -10.32 11.38 10.97
C VAL A 271 -10.56 11.51 12.48
N ASN A 272 -11.51 10.74 13.02
CA ASN A 272 -11.90 10.82 14.43
C ASN A 272 -11.39 9.66 15.29
N SER A 273 -10.51 8.79 14.75
CA SER A 273 -10.03 7.60 15.45
C SER A 273 -8.91 7.85 16.45
N GLY A 274 -8.26 9.01 16.39
CA GLY A 274 -6.98 9.26 17.08
C GLY A 274 -5.82 8.37 16.60
N ILE A 275 -6.00 7.65 15.47
CA ILE A 275 -4.98 6.79 14.89
C ILE A 275 -4.16 7.58 13.88
N ASP A 276 -2.88 7.79 14.19
CA ASP A 276 -1.93 8.42 13.29
C ASP A 276 -1.12 7.41 12.47
N ALA A 277 -0.85 7.77 11.21
CA ALA A 277 0.10 7.04 10.39
C ALA A 277 1.53 7.43 10.78
N ALA A 278 2.19 6.58 11.58
CA ALA A 278 3.57 6.77 11.98
C ALA A 278 4.49 7.01 10.76
N GLY A 279 5.12 8.18 10.73
CA GLY A 279 6.02 8.61 9.66
C GLY A 279 5.34 9.19 8.40
N ALA A 280 4.02 9.38 8.40
CA ALA A 280 3.29 10.02 7.30
C ALA A 280 3.83 11.41 6.97
N ALA A 281 4.08 12.24 7.99
CA ALA A 281 4.62 13.58 7.81
C ALA A 281 5.94 13.59 7.02
N PHE A 282 6.84 12.62 7.29
CA PHE A 282 8.11 12.51 6.56
C PHE A 282 7.92 12.09 5.10
N ARG A 283 7.04 11.10 4.82
CA ARG A 283 6.78 10.63 3.46
C ARG A 283 6.02 11.66 2.63
N VAL A 284 4.98 12.26 3.20
CA VAL A 284 4.23 13.36 2.56
C VAL A 284 5.13 14.57 2.36
N GLY A 285 5.98 14.90 3.34
CA GLY A 285 7.00 15.94 3.21
C GLY A 285 7.98 15.67 2.06
N LEU A 286 8.46 14.44 1.91
CA LEU A 286 9.33 14.06 0.79
C LEU A 286 8.63 14.20 -0.57
N VAL A 287 7.37 13.78 -0.65
CA VAL A 287 6.54 13.95 -1.86
C VAL A 287 6.31 15.44 -2.16
N PHE A 288 6.03 16.25 -1.15
CA PHE A 288 5.91 17.71 -1.26
C PHE A 288 7.20 18.33 -1.80
N LEU A 289 8.36 17.99 -1.20
CA LEU A 289 9.66 18.51 -1.62
C LEU A 289 10.00 18.09 -3.06
N THR A 290 9.61 16.88 -3.46
CA THR A 290 9.74 16.44 -4.86
C THR A 290 8.90 17.30 -5.79
N GLY A 291 7.63 17.56 -5.46
CA GLY A 291 6.75 18.42 -6.24
C GLY A 291 7.32 19.84 -6.38
N LEU A 292 7.83 20.40 -5.28
CA LEU A 292 8.47 21.72 -5.25
C LEU A 292 9.72 21.73 -6.14
N TRP A 293 10.57 20.71 -6.02
CA TRP A 293 11.79 20.58 -6.83
C TRP A 293 11.47 20.47 -8.33
N PHE A 294 10.44 19.71 -8.70
CA PHE A 294 10.02 19.60 -10.08
C PHE A 294 9.56 20.97 -10.62
N VAL A 295 8.66 21.66 -9.91
CA VAL A 295 8.07 22.94 -10.35
C VAL A 295 9.14 24.01 -10.51
N THR A 296 10.09 24.09 -9.58
CA THR A 296 11.10 25.15 -9.51
C THR A 296 12.31 24.88 -10.41
N ILE A 297 12.80 23.62 -10.47
CA ILE A 297 14.07 23.30 -11.13
C ILE A 297 13.86 22.50 -12.43
N GLN A 298 13.06 21.43 -12.41
CA GLN A 298 13.02 20.46 -13.51
C GLN A 298 12.03 20.81 -14.63
N ARG A 299 10.95 21.54 -14.30
CA ARG A 299 9.76 21.70 -15.16
C ARG A 299 10.06 22.18 -16.57
N ARG A 300 10.89 23.23 -16.71
CA ARG A 300 11.21 23.83 -18.02
C ARG A 300 11.98 22.83 -18.89
N ALA A 301 13.07 22.30 -18.34
CA ALA A 301 13.92 21.34 -19.03
C ALA A 301 13.16 20.05 -19.41
N TRP A 302 12.32 19.53 -18.51
CA TRP A 302 11.50 18.34 -18.77
C TRP A 302 10.53 18.52 -19.93
N ARG A 303 9.86 19.67 -20.01
CA ARG A 303 8.87 19.95 -21.05
C ARG A 303 9.47 19.82 -22.45
N HIS A 304 10.74 20.21 -22.61
CA HIS A 304 11.45 20.09 -23.88
C HIS A 304 11.98 18.67 -24.11
N SER A 305 12.59 18.03 -23.11
CA SER A 305 13.22 16.71 -23.29
C SER A 305 12.23 15.55 -23.40
N TRP A 306 11.08 15.60 -22.71
CA TRP A 306 10.09 14.50 -22.69
C TRP A 306 8.65 15.00 -22.68
N PRO A 307 8.16 15.56 -23.80
CA PRO A 307 6.82 16.14 -23.90
C PRO A 307 5.68 15.12 -23.69
N GLY A 308 5.92 13.84 -23.98
CA GLY A 308 4.93 12.76 -23.79
C GLY A 308 4.58 12.53 -22.32
N ASP A 309 5.59 12.31 -21.48
CA ASP A 309 5.39 12.06 -20.04
C ASP A 309 5.31 13.33 -19.21
N PHE A 310 5.66 14.50 -19.77
CA PHE A 310 5.53 15.79 -19.08
C PHE A 310 4.13 15.96 -18.48
N ARG A 311 3.10 15.45 -19.15
CA ARG A 311 1.71 15.59 -18.72
C ARG A 311 1.46 15.00 -17.34
N ILE A 312 1.82 13.72 -17.12
CA ILE A 312 1.55 13.07 -15.84
C ILE A 312 2.34 13.74 -14.71
N VAL A 313 3.63 14.00 -14.90
CA VAL A 313 4.46 14.64 -13.85
C VAL A 313 4.03 16.08 -13.56
N SER A 314 3.55 16.82 -14.56
CA SER A 314 3.06 18.19 -14.39
C SER A 314 1.70 18.27 -13.67
N VAL A 315 0.89 17.21 -13.75
CA VAL A 315 -0.36 17.07 -12.98
C VAL A 315 -0.07 16.53 -11.59
N SER A 316 0.86 15.57 -11.46
CA SER A 316 1.24 15.02 -10.16
C SER A 316 1.89 16.07 -9.25
N ALA A 317 2.77 16.93 -9.78
CA ALA A 317 3.49 17.92 -8.97
C ALA A 317 2.59 18.85 -8.12
N PRO A 318 1.54 19.51 -8.65
CA PRO A 318 0.63 20.29 -7.82
C PRO A 318 -0.17 19.44 -6.82
N ILE A 319 -0.52 18.18 -7.17
CA ILE A 319 -1.17 17.26 -6.22
C ILE A 319 -0.20 16.94 -5.07
N MET A 320 1.07 16.68 -5.36
CA MET A 320 2.12 16.46 -4.36
C MET A 320 2.26 17.65 -3.40
N LEU A 321 2.23 18.88 -3.93
CA LEU A 321 2.26 20.09 -3.11
C LEU A 321 1.02 20.22 -2.22
N ALA A 322 -0.16 19.86 -2.73
CA ALA A 322 -1.40 19.92 -1.98
C ALA A 322 -1.49 18.86 -0.85
N MET A 323 -0.76 17.74 -0.93
CA MET A 323 -0.83 16.68 0.08
C MET A 323 -0.44 17.14 1.50
N ILE A 324 0.43 18.14 1.63
CA ILE A 324 0.83 18.65 2.97
C ILE A 324 -0.36 19.23 3.73
N ALA A 325 -1.34 19.83 3.03
CA ALA A 325 -2.54 20.40 3.64
C ALA A 325 -3.49 19.32 4.18
N LEU A 326 -3.37 18.06 3.72
CA LEU A 326 -4.17 16.94 4.23
C LEU A 326 -3.61 16.34 5.51
N VAL A 327 -2.33 16.55 5.83
CA VAL A 327 -1.69 16.00 7.03
C VAL A 327 -2.42 16.39 8.32
N PRO A 328 -2.75 17.67 8.59
CA PRO A 328 -3.48 18.04 9.81
C PRO A 328 -4.94 17.55 9.82
N VAL A 329 -5.52 17.21 8.67
CA VAL A 329 -6.89 16.67 8.57
C VAL A 329 -6.91 15.17 8.85
N SER A 330 -5.99 14.43 8.22
CA SER A 330 -5.77 13.01 8.47
C SER A 330 -4.41 12.59 7.92
N SER A 331 -3.49 12.28 8.84
CA SER A 331 -2.16 11.78 8.51
C SER A 331 -2.24 10.48 7.70
N VAL A 332 -3.24 9.63 7.96
CA VAL A 332 -3.46 8.37 7.23
C VAL A 332 -3.92 8.62 5.80
N ILE A 333 -4.93 9.46 5.58
CA ILE A 333 -5.42 9.75 4.21
C ILE A 333 -4.31 10.39 3.38
N ALA A 334 -3.59 11.36 3.95
CA ALA A 334 -2.47 12.01 3.29
C ALA A 334 -1.39 10.99 2.87
N ASP A 335 -1.00 10.09 3.77
CA ASP A 335 -0.01 9.05 3.48
C ASP A 335 -0.49 8.09 2.39
N ARG A 336 -1.73 7.61 2.48
CA ARG A 336 -2.32 6.66 1.53
C ARG A 336 -2.38 7.24 0.12
N LEU A 337 -2.75 8.51 -0.02
CA LEU A 337 -2.77 9.20 -1.32
C LEU A 337 -1.36 9.51 -1.83
N ALA A 338 -0.45 9.93 -0.95
CA ALA A 338 0.93 10.24 -1.30
C ALA A 338 1.65 9.03 -1.93
N TYR A 339 1.39 7.80 -1.47
CA TYR A 339 1.96 6.60 -2.08
C TYR A 339 1.67 6.45 -3.58
N TYR A 340 0.47 6.85 -4.05
CA TYR A 340 0.15 6.82 -5.49
C TYR A 340 0.93 7.86 -6.31
N LEU A 341 1.53 8.86 -5.67
CA LEU A 341 2.35 9.88 -6.33
C LEU A 341 3.83 9.49 -6.39
N ILE A 342 4.26 8.49 -5.61
CA ILE A 342 5.66 8.04 -5.59
C ILE A 342 6.14 7.51 -6.94
N PRO A 343 5.35 6.81 -7.78
CA PRO A 343 5.79 6.47 -9.13
C PRO A 343 6.17 7.70 -9.95
N ALA A 344 5.39 8.79 -9.87
CA ALA A 344 5.72 10.05 -10.54
C ALA A 344 6.97 10.71 -9.92
N GLN A 345 7.15 10.65 -8.59
CA GLN A 345 8.38 11.08 -7.91
C GLN A 345 9.60 10.31 -8.42
N ALA A 346 9.50 8.99 -8.53
CA ALA A 346 10.57 8.15 -9.05
C ALA A 346 10.87 8.44 -10.52
N MET A 347 9.87 8.78 -11.35
CA MET A 347 10.13 9.31 -12.70
C MET A 347 10.97 10.59 -12.62
N MET A 348 10.56 11.57 -11.81
CA MET A 348 11.26 12.86 -11.67
C MET A 348 12.73 12.66 -11.29
N PHE A 349 12.99 11.82 -10.29
CA PHE A 349 14.32 11.45 -9.84
C PHE A 349 15.11 10.68 -10.91
N ALA A 350 14.51 9.66 -11.54
CA ALA A 350 15.15 8.82 -12.54
C ALA A 350 15.49 9.54 -13.84
N ARG A 351 14.94 10.74 -14.12
CA ARG A 351 15.34 11.55 -15.30
C ARG A 351 16.24 12.72 -14.97
N THR A 352 16.44 13.02 -13.69
CA THR A 352 17.30 14.12 -13.24
C THR A 352 18.70 14.11 -13.90
N PRO A 353 19.38 12.95 -14.02
CA PRO A 353 20.71 12.87 -14.65
C PRO A 353 20.74 13.18 -16.15
N TRP A 354 19.59 13.28 -16.81
CA TRP A 354 19.48 13.56 -18.24
C TRP A 354 18.97 14.99 -18.51
N LEU A 355 18.57 15.72 -17.47
CA LEU A 355 18.11 17.09 -17.62
C LEU A 355 19.29 18.09 -17.66
N PRO A 356 19.22 19.13 -18.51
CA PRO A 356 20.17 20.25 -18.50
C PRO A 356 19.88 21.22 -17.33
N ILE A 357 20.21 20.83 -16.08
CA ILE A 357 19.88 21.58 -14.85
C ILE A 357 21.09 22.28 -14.17
N GLY A 358 22.07 22.73 -14.96
CA GLY A 358 23.21 23.54 -14.49
C GLY A 358 24.40 22.76 -13.93
N SER A 359 25.34 23.48 -13.30
CA SER A 359 26.69 23.04 -12.91
C SER A 359 26.74 21.96 -11.81
N GLU A 360 25.69 21.83 -10.99
CA GLU A 360 25.65 20.87 -9.86
C GLU A 360 24.93 19.54 -10.21
N LYS A 361 25.03 19.10 -11.45
CA LYS A 361 24.30 17.93 -11.96
C LYS A 361 24.58 16.64 -11.18
N ALA A 362 25.82 16.43 -10.73
CA ALA A 362 26.22 15.25 -9.97
C ALA A 362 25.52 15.21 -8.60
N LEU A 363 25.54 16.33 -7.86
CA LEU A 363 24.86 16.45 -6.57
C LEU A 363 23.35 16.25 -6.73
N LYS A 364 22.72 16.93 -7.69
CA LYS A 364 21.27 16.80 -7.98
C LYS A 364 20.87 15.36 -8.35
N THR A 365 21.77 14.63 -9.00
CA THR A 365 21.58 13.20 -9.32
C THR A 365 21.67 12.30 -8.09
N ALA A 366 22.60 12.58 -7.18
CA ALA A 366 22.83 11.75 -5.99
C ALA A 366 21.82 12.03 -4.87
N LEU A 367 21.37 13.28 -4.74
CA LEU A 367 20.53 13.75 -3.64
C LEU A 367 19.29 12.88 -3.36
N PRO A 368 18.48 12.45 -4.36
CA PRO A 368 17.32 11.60 -4.09
C PRO A 368 17.67 10.29 -3.39
N TYR A 369 18.78 9.65 -3.76
CA TYR A 369 19.23 8.41 -3.18
C TYR A 369 19.74 8.60 -1.75
N LEU A 370 20.47 9.69 -1.50
CA LEU A 370 20.97 10.03 -0.17
C LEU A 370 19.83 10.33 0.80
N VAL A 371 18.83 11.12 0.37
CA VAL A 371 17.65 11.44 1.18
C VAL A 371 16.84 10.18 1.49
N LEU A 372 16.60 9.33 0.49
CA LEU A 372 15.90 8.07 0.68
C LEU A 372 16.69 7.08 1.57
N LEU A 373 18.02 7.08 1.49
CA LEU A 373 18.89 6.24 2.32
C LEU A 373 18.84 6.71 3.78
N ALA A 374 18.94 8.02 4.00
CA ALA A 374 18.80 8.61 5.33
C ALA A 374 17.42 8.29 5.93
N MET A 375 16.35 8.46 5.16
CA MET A 375 14.99 8.13 5.60
C MET A 375 14.85 6.65 5.96
N LEU A 376 15.35 5.74 5.12
CA LEU A 376 15.31 4.29 5.40
C LEU A 376 16.15 3.94 6.63
N GLY A 377 17.35 4.51 6.76
CA GLY A 377 18.23 4.32 7.91
C GLY A 377 17.57 4.76 9.21
N VAL A 378 17.03 5.98 9.26
CA VAL A 378 16.30 6.50 10.42
C VAL A 378 15.10 5.60 10.75
N TRP A 379 14.33 5.19 9.74
CA TRP A 379 13.16 4.34 9.95
C TRP A 379 13.54 2.97 10.51
N THR A 380 14.53 2.29 9.94
CA THR A 380 14.98 0.96 10.40
C THR A 380 15.63 0.97 11.78
N VAL A 381 16.26 2.07 12.19
CA VAL A 381 16.92 2.20 13.49
C VAL A 381 15.93 2.54 14.60
N TYR A 382 15.06 3.53 14.38
CA TYR A 382 14.25 4.13 15.44
C TYR A 382 12.80 3.63 15.49
N SER A 383 12.27 3.04 14.42
CA SER A 383 10.87 2.64 14.40
C SER A 383 10.60 1.36 15.18
N TRP A 384 9.68 1.46 16.14
CA TRP A 384 9.12 0.28 16.80
C TRP A 384 8.38 -0.63 15.81
N HIS A 385 7.57 -0.06 14.91
CA HIS A 385 6.87 -0.82 13.87
C HIS A 385 7.84 -1.60 12.98
N PHE A 386 8.97 -0.99 12.60
CA PHE A 386 9.96 -1.70 11.78
C PHE A 386 10.50 -2.94 12.50
N ARG A 387 10.83 -2.81 13.79
CA ARG A 387 11.32 -3.92 14.61
C ARG A 387 10.31 -5.06 14.77
N GLN A 388 9.03 -4.76 14.93
CA GLN A 388 7.99 -5.77 15.12
C GLN A 388 7.60 -6.47 13.82
N CYS A 389 7.54 -5.70 12.73
CA CYS A 389 6.94 -6.20 11.49
C CYS A 389 7.96 -6.71 10.47
N TYR A 390 9.21 -6.23 10.49
CA TYR A 390 10.18 -6.54 9.43
C TYR A 390 11.36 -7.38 9.94
N ILE A 391 11.41 -7.67 11.25
CA ILE A 391 12.55 -8.34 11.87
C ILE A 391 12.07 -9.56 12.66
N PRO A 392 12.66 -10.75 12.44
CA PRO A 392 13.62 -11.06 11.39
C PRO A 392 12.98 -11.11 10.00
N TYR A 393 13.74 -10.77 8.94
CA TYR A 393 13.30 -11.10 7.59
C TYR A 393 13.35 -12.62 7.41
N ARG A 394 12.23 -13.22 7.02
CA ARG A 394 12.11 -14.63 6.68
C ARG A 394 11.53 -14.77 5.28
N SER A 395 11.91 -15.83 4.57
CA SER A 395 11.40 -16.15 3.25
C SER A 395 11.03 -17.63 3.18
N TRP A 396 9.98 -17.94 2.43
CA TRP A 396 9.55 -19.31 2.14
C TRP A 396 9.94 -19.77 0.73
N LEU A 397 10.83 -19.03 0.05
CA LEU A 397 11.30 -19.35 -1.30
C LEU A 397 11.93 -20.76 -1.40
N PHE A 398 12.52 -21.23 -0.31
CA PHE A 398 13.19 -22.53 -0.22
C PHE A 398 12.46 -23.51 0.72
N GLY A 399 11.17 -23.30 0.95
CA GLY A 399 10.35 -24.10 1.86
C GLY A 399 9.74 -23.28 3.01
N TYR A 400 8.65 -23.77 3.58
CA TYR A 400 8.05 -23.15 4.75
C TYR A 400 8.90 -23.39 6.00
N PRO A 401 9.07 -22.40 6.88
CA PRO A 401 9.73 -22.62 8.16
C PRO A 401 9.00 -23.70 8.99
N ASP A 402 9.74 -24.58 9.69
CA ASP A 402 9.27 -25.81 10.37
C ASP A 402 8.18 -25.62 11.46
N HIS A 403 7.75 -24.38 11.73
CA HIS A 403 6.70 -24.03 12.68
C HIS A 403 5.48 -23.34 12.03
N ALA A 404 5.39 -23.36 10.69
CA ALA A 404 4.36 -22.66 9.96
C ALA A 404 2.98 -23.31 10.15
N LEU A 405 2.11 -22.68 10.93
CA LEU A 405 0.66 -22.99 11.09
C LEU A 405 -0.16 -22.80 9.79
N TYR A 406 0.49 -22.68 8.63
CA TYR A 406 -0.11 -22.24 7.37
C TYR A 406 -0.17 -23.35 6.30
N SER A 407 0.29 -24.56 6.62
CA SER A 407 0.03 -25.78 5.85
C SER A 407 -1.36 -26.31 6.20
N TYR A 408 -2.22 -26.43 5.18
CA TYR A 408 -3.51 -27.10 5.28
C TYR A 408 -3.37 -28.60 5.45
#